data_AF-A0A0B8PJA2-F1
#
_entry.id   AF-A0A0B8PJA2-F1
#
_cell.length_a   1.000
_cell.length_b   1.000
_cell.length_c   1.000
_cell.angle_alpha   90.00
_cell.angle_beta   90.00
_cell.angle_gamma   90.00
#
_symmetry.space_group_name_H-M   'P 1'
#
loop_
_entity.id
_entity.type
_entity.pdbx_description
1 polymer ?
#
loop_
_entity_poly.entity_id
_entity_poly.type
_entity_poly.pdbx_seq_one_letter_code
_entity_poly.pdbx_strand_id
1 'polypeptide(L)'
;MELSELEKHQVQKLALQVCNARNHNLPVEIGKADFAILDNGVEFSEAHFKLDSTQCDYRSLVAKIIRLEESWQLMLAQRDKHQVFERWYSYPESVSNQLHALMKEVEQDPNSLIW
;
A
#
# COMPACT_ATOMS: atom_id res chain seq x y z
N MET A 1 -3.54 -12.41 -13.76
CA MET A 1 -2.28 -12.59 -14.51
C MET A 1 -1.16 -12.46 -13.51
N GLU A 2 -0.30 -13.47 -13.40
CA GLU A 2 0.84 -13.43 -12.49
C GLU A 2 1.96 -12.55 -13.10
N LEU A 3 2.65 -11.78 -12.26
CA LEU A 3 3.82 -11.00 -12.64
C LEU A 3 5.02 -11.91 -12.91
N SER A 4 5.84 -11.54 -13.89
CA SER A 4 7.16 -12.16 -14.04
C SER A 4 8.07 -11.83 -12.86
N GLU A 5 9.12 -12.61 -12.65
CA GLU A 5 10.10 -12.36 -11.57
C GLU A 5 10.77 -10.99 -11.67
N LEU A 6 11.00 -10.50 -12.90
CA LEU A 6 11.54 -9.16 -13.12
C LEU A 6 10.56 -8.08 -12.65
N GLU A 7 9.27 -8.25 -12.94
CA GLU A 7 8.22 -7.32 -12.53
C GLU A 7 7.99 -7.36 -11.02
N LYS A 8 7.99 -8.56 -10.41
CA LYS A 8 7.94 -8.72 -8.95
C LYS A 8 9.10 -7.98 -8.27
N HIS A 9 10.32 -8.11 -8.79
CA HIS A 9 11.48 -7.39 -8.27
C HIS A 9 11.34 -5.86 -8.41
N GLN A 10 10.85 -5.39 -9.55
CA GLN A 10 10.59 -3.96 -9.77
C GLN A 10 9.54 -3.42 -8.79
N VAL A 11 8.42 -4.13 -8.62
CA VAL A 11 7.36 -3.78 -7.67
C VAL A 11 7.89 -3.73 -6.24
N GLN A 12 8.65 -4.75 -5.83
CA GLN A 12 9.26 -4.83 -4.50
C GLN A 12 10.20 -3.65 -4.24
N LYS A 13 11.06 -3.31 -5.22
CA LYS A 13 11.97 -2.18 -5.09
C LYS A 13 11.22 -0.87 -4.90
N LEU A 14 10.16 -0.65 -5.66
CA LEU A 14 9.36 0.58 -5.56
C LEU A 14 8.58 0.65 -4.25
N ALA A 15 7.94 -0.45 -3.84
CA ALA A 15 7.21 -0.51 -2.57
C ALA A 15 8.14 -0.24 -1.37
N LEU A 16 9.35 -0.81 -1.40
CA LEU A 16 10.36 -0.55 -0.38
C LEU A 16 10.75 0.94 -0.33
N GLN A 17 10.89 1.61 -1.48
CA GLN A 17 11.18 3.04 -1.53
C GLN A 17 10.05 3.87 -0.92
N VAL A 18 8.79 3.57 -1.27
CA VAL A 18 7.60 4.23 -0.72
C VAL A 18 7.56 4.08 0.80
N CYS A 19 7.68 2.85 1.33
CA CYS A 19 7.64 2.62 2.77
C CYS A 19 8.81 3.29 3.49
N ASN A 20 10.02 3.26 2.92
CA ASN A 20 11.18 3.96 3.50
C ASN A 20 10.98 5.47 3.56
N ALA A 21 10.45 6.09 2.50
CA ALA A 21 10.17 7.51 2.46
C ALA A 21 9.13 7.90 3.51
N ARG A 22 8.02 7.15 3.62
CA ARG A 22 6.97 7.42 4.61
C ARG A 22 7.39 7.16 6.05
N ASN A 23 8.22 6.15 6.28
CA ASN A 23 8.70 5.81 7.62
C ASN A 23 9.84 6.72 8.08
N HIS A 24 10.42 7.51 7.19
CA HIS A 24 11.51 8.42 7.50
C HIS A 24 11.05 9.47 8.51
N ASN A 25 11.75 9.55 9.65
CA ASN A 25 11.43 10.44 10.78
C ASN A 25 10.02 10.28 11.37
N LEU A 26 9.29 9.21 11.04
CA LEU A 26 8.00 8.92 11.64
C LEU A 26 8.20 8.16 12.96
N PRO A 27 7.67 8.61 14.10
CA PRO A 27 7.68 7.81 15.32
C PRO A 27 6.89 6.52 15.15
N VAL A 28 7.31 5.46 15.84
CA VAL A 28 6.64 4.14 15.77
C VAL A 28 5.18 4.20 16.27
N GLU A 29 4.90 5.12 17.19
CA GLU A 29 3.58 5.36 17.79
C GLU A 29 2.52 5.84 16.77
N ILE A 30 2.97 6.45 15.66
CA ILE A 30 2.07 6.95 14.60
C ILE A 30 1.68 5.84 13.62
N GLY A 31 2.36 4.68 13.67
CA GLY A 31 2.22 3.61 12.70
C GLY A 31 3.31 3.69 11.63
N LYS A 32 3.64 2.54 11.04
CA LYS A 32 4.66 2.40 10.00
C LYS A 32 4.06 1.84 8.72
N ALA A 33 4.42 2.42 7.59
CA ALA A 33 4.12 1.87 6.28
C ALA A 33 4.86 0.54 6.09
N ASP A 34 4.12 -0.49 5.68
CA ASP A 34 4.61 -1.83 5.37
C ASP A 34 3.96 -2.30 4.06
N PHE A 35 4.51 -3.36 3.44
CA PHE A 35 4.00 -3.88 2.19
C PHE A 35 4.15 -5.40 2.07
N ALA A 36 3.29 -6.01 1.24
CA ALA A 36 3.33 -7.41 0.86
C ALA A 36 3.24 -7.56 -0.66
N ILE A 37 4.08 -8.41 -1.24
CA ILE A 37 4.03 -8.73 -2.67
C ILE A 37 2.88 -9.71 -2.92
N LEU A 38 2.09 -9.41 -3.94
CA LEU A 38 1.04 -10.27 -4.46
C LEU A 38 1.47 -10.83 -5.81
N ASP A 39 0.86 -11.94 -6.22
CA ASP A 39 1.10 -12.56 -7.53
C ASP A 39 0.90 -11.57 -8.69
N ASN A 40 -0.02 -10.63 -8.55
CA ASN A 40 -0.37 -9.65 -9.56
C ASN A 40 -0.05 -8.19 -9.14
N GLY A 41 0.71 -7.95 -8.08
CA GLY A 41 0.95 -6.59 -7.60
C GLY A 41 1.56 -6.45 -6.21
N VAL A 42 1.12 -5.43 -5.49
CA VAL A 42 1.56 -5.14 -4.12
C VAL A 42 0.40 -4.61 -3.28
N GLU A 43 0.40 -4.97 -2.01
CA GLU A 43 -0.50 -4.46 -1.00
C GLU A 43 0.29 -3.68 0.05
N PHE A 44 -0.25 -2.54 0.47
CA PHE A 44 0.29 -1.67 1.49
C PHE A 44 -0.56 -1.78 2.75
N SER A 45 0.11 -1.74 3.89
CA SER A 45 -0.52 -1.75 5.20
C SER A 45 0.15 -0.76 6.15
N GLU A 46 -0.62 -0.31 7.12
CA GLU A 46 -0.17 0.48 8.24
C GLU A 46 0.02 -0.45 9.44
N ALA A 47 1.26 -0.64 9.86
CA ALA A 47 1.64 -1.45 11.01
C ALA A 47 1.63 -0.60 12.28
N HIS A 48 0.78 -0.95 13.24
CA HIS A 48 0.70 -0.30 14.54
C HIS A 48 1.45 -1.10 15.59
N PHE A 49 2.08 -0.40 16.52
CA PHE A 49 2.86 -0.99 17.60
C PHE A 49 2.31 -0.49 18.93
N LYS A 50 2.20 -1.38 19.92
CA LYS A 50 1.96 -0.95 21.29
C LYS A 50 3.18 -0.23 21.82
N LEU A 51 2.95 0.85 22.58
CA LEU A 51 3.99 1.49 23.39
C LEU A 51 4.72 0.39 24.19
N ASP A 52 6.04 0.40 24.08
CA ASP A 52 6.99 -0.54 24.72
C ASP A 52 7.12 -1.94 24.08
N SER A 53 6.41 -2.23 22.99
CA SER A 53 6.52 -3.52 22.28
C SER A 53 7.43 -3.43 21.06
N THR A 54 8.39 -4.36 20.93
CA THR A 54 9.13 -4.59 19.68
C THR A 54 8.31 -5.35 18.64
N GLN A 55 7.14 -5.88 19.01
CA GLN A 55 6.24 -6.63 18.13
C GLN A 55 5.09 -5.76 17.65
N CYS A 56 4.78 -5.87 16.36
CA CYS A 56 3.61 -5.25 15.74
C CYS A 56 2.33 -5.80 16.39
N ASP A 57 1.45 -4.89 16.79
CA ASP A 57 0.17 -5.23 17.43
C ASP A 57 -0.84 -5.71 16.39
N TYR A 58 -1.06 -4.88 15.36
CA TYR A 58 -1.90 -5.22 14.21
C TYR A 58 -1.48 -4.41 12.98
N ARG A 59 -1.85 -4.93 11.81
CA ARG A 59 -1.69 -4.25 10.52
C ARG A 59 -3.06 -3.92 9.96
N SER A 60 -3.21 -2.72 9.43
CA SER A 60 -4.42 -2.28 8.73
C SER A 60 -4.08 -2.17 7.25
N LEU A 61 -4.79 -2.89 6.37
CA LEU A 61 -4.61 -2.68 4.93
C LEU A 61 -5.08 -1.27 4.55
N VAL A 62 -4.33 -0.63 3.65
CA VAL A 62 -4.59 0.77 3.26
C VAL A 62 -4.81 0.93 1.78
N ALA A 63 -3.95 0.31 0.97
CA ALA A 63 -3.99 0.40 -0.47
C ALA A 63 -3.40 -0.86 -1.11
N LYS A 64 -3.76 -1.12 -2.36
CA LYS A 64 -3.06 -2.10 -3.19
C LYS A 64 -2.95 -1.59 -4.61
N ILE A 65 -1.83 -1.90 -5.25
CA ILE A 65 -1.60 -1.66 -6.67
C ILE A 65 -1.57 -3.02 -7.36
N ILE A 66 -2.55 -3.27 -8.21
CA ILE A 66 -2.68 -4.56 -8.92
C ILE A 66 -2.63 -4.35 -10.42
N ARG A 67 -2.10 -5.35 -11.12
CA ARG A 67 -2.16 -5.43 -12.57
C ARG A 67 -3.43 -6.17 -12.98
N LEU A 68 -4.32 -5.45 -13.65
CA LEU A 68 -5.50 -6.00 -14.30
C LEU A 68 -5.31 -5.88 -15.81
N GLU A 69 -5.31 -7.04 -16.48
CA GLU A 69 -4.99 -7.16 -17.91
C GLU A 69 -3.62 -6.54 -18.21
N GLU A 70 -3.59 -5.35 -18.82
CA GLU A 70 -2.38 -4.60 -19.16
C GLU A 70 -2.27 -3.25 -18.43
N SER A 71 -3.13 -2.99 -17.45
CA SER A 71 -3.16 -1.73 -16.70
C SER A 71 -2.88 -1.94 -15.22
N TRP A 72 -2.10 -1.03 -14.63
CA TRP A 72 -1.99 -0.96 -13.18
C TRP A 72 -3.15 -0.15 -12.63
N GLN A 73 -3.71 -0.60 -11.52
CA GLN A 73 -4.80 0.06 -10.82
C GLN A 73 -4.52 0.16 -9.34
N LEU A 74 -4.79 1.33 -8.77
CA LEU A 74 -4.75 1.58 -7.34
C LEU A 74 -6.13 1.36 -6.74
N MET A 75 -6.20 0.56 -5.69
CA MET A 75 -7.40 0.34 -4.90
C MET A 75 -7.15 0.69 -3.44
N LEU A 76 -8.17 1.22 -2.78
CA LEU A 76 -8.15 1.60 -1.37
C LEU A 76 -8.93 0.59 -0.53
N ALA A 77 -8.43 0.30 0.65
CA ALA A 77 -9.15 -0.47 1.65
C ALA A 77 -10.13 0.45 2.40
N GLN A 78 -11.41 0.06 2.47
CA GLN A 78 -12.38 0.78 3.29
C GLN A 78 -12.28 0.35 4.75
N ARG A 79 -11.89 1.29 5.60
CA ARG A 79 -11.87 1.14 7.06
C ARG A 79 -13.27 1.42 7.65
N ASP A 80 -14.26 0.58 7.38
CA ASP A 80 -15.55 0.68 8.08
C ASP A 80 -15.51 -0.17 9.35
N LYS A 81 -15.59 0.50 10.52
CA LYS A 81 -15.51 -0.12 11.86
C LYS A 81 -16.60 -1.18 12.12
N HIS A 82 -17.62 -1.26 11.26
CA HIS A 82 -18.76 -2.19 11.41
C HIS A 82 -18.78 -3.31 10.36
N GLN A 83 -17.82 -3.34 9.42
CA GLN A 83 -17.79 -4.38 8.40
C GLN A 83 -16.82 -5.50 8.77
N VAL A 84 -17.34 -6.73 8.73
CA VAL A 84 -16.58 -7.98 8.94
C VAL A 84 -15.70 -8.30 7.71
N PHE A 85 -15.92 -7.62 6.58
CA PHE A 85 -15.23 -7.87 5.32
C PHE A 85 -14.50 -6.63 4.83
N GLU A 86 -13.25 -6.80 4.41
CA GLU A 86 -12.45 -5.78 3.73
C GLU A 86 -13.05 -5.50 2.35
N ARG A 87 -13.58 -4.30 2.15
CA ARG A 87 -14.03 -3.84 0.83
C ARG A 87 -12.95 -2.99 0.18
N TRP A 88 -12.68 -3.31 -1.08
CA TRP A 88 -11.74 -2.59 -1.93
C TRP A 88 -12.49 -1.70 -2.91
N TYR A 89 -12.07 -0.45 -3.02
CA TYR A 89 -12.63 0.52 -3.96
C TYR A 89 -11.54 1.04 -4.87
N SER A 90 -11.84 1.23 -6.14
CA SER A 90 -10.91 1.86 -7.06
C SER A 90 -10.63 3.29 -6.60
N TYR A 91 -9.36 3.70 -6.64
CA TYR A 91 -8.98 5.08 -6.34
C TYR A 91 -9.70 6.03 -7.32
N PRO A 92 -10.43 7.03 -6.82
CA PRO A 92 -11.20 7.93 -7.67
C PRO A 92 -10.26 8.75 -8.57
N GLU A 93 -10.64 8.84 -9.86
CA GLU A 93 -9.92 9.52 -10.94
C GLU A 93 -8.50 8.98 -11.22
N SER A 94 -8.37 8.31 -12.36
CA SER A 94 -7.15 7.69 -12.85
C SER A 94 -6.02 8.71 -13.00
N VAL A 95 -5.21 8.90 -11.96
CA VAL A 95 -3.99 9.74 -12.03
C VAL A 95 -3.03 9.16 -13.08
N SER A 96 -2.97 7.82 -13.19
CA SER A 96 -2.22 7.10 -14.21
C SER A 96 -2.54 5.60 -14.20
N ASN A 97 -2.20 4.89 -15.27
CA ASN A 97 -2.13 3.42 -15.32
C ASN A 97 -0.69 2.89 -15.21
N GLN A 98 0.28 3.77 -14.93
CA GLN A 98 1.69 3.44 -14.81
C GLN A 98 2.06 3.17 -13.35
N LEU A 99 2.78 2.06 -13.11
CA LEU A 99 3.19 1.62 -11.77
C LEU A 99 3.89 2.73 -10.97
N HIS A 100 4.86 3.43 -11.56
CA HIS A 100 5.63 4.49 -10.89
C HIS A 100 4.76 5.66 -10.44
N ALA A 101 3.78 6.06 -11.25
CA ALA A 101 2.89 7.16 -10.91
C ALA A 101 1.95 6.76 -9.76
N LEU A 102 1.44 5.53 -9.78
CA LEU A 102 0.62 5.00 -8.67
C LEU A 102 1.43 4.84 -7.38
N MET A 103 2.68 4.41 -7.45
CA MET A 103 3.58 4.33 -6.29
C MET A 103 3.82 5.71 -5.66
N LYS A 104 4.00 6.74 -6.50
CA LYS A 104 4.15 8.12 -6.04
C LYS A 104 2.86 8.66 -5.41
N GLU A 105 1.70 8.32 -5.97
CA GLU A 105 0.40 8.65 -5.37
C GLU A 105 0.26 8.02 -3.98
N VAL A 106 0.66 6.75 -3.83
CA VAL A 106 0.70 6.07 -2.52
C VAL A 106 1.68 6.73 -1.56
N GLU A 107 2.87 7.14 -2.02
CA GLU A 107 3.85 7.80 -1.17
C GLU A 107 3.34 9.15 -0.64
N GLN A 108 2.91 10.01 -1.56
CA GLN A 108 2.57 11.41 -1.28
C GLN A 108 1.19 11.55 -0.63
N ASP A 109 0.26 10.66 -0.97
CA ASP A 109 -1.13 10.66 -0.52
C ASP A 109 -1.74 12.07 -0.48
N PRO A 110 -1.75 12.79 -1.63
CA PRO A 110 -2.10 14.21 -1.68
C PRO A 110 -3.54 14.49 -1.21
N ASN A 111 -4.44 13.52 -1.36
CA ASN A 111 -5.83 13.62 -0.95
C ASN A 111 -6.09 13.06 0.46
N SER A 112 -5.06 12.53 1.15
CA SER A 112 -5.17 11.89 2.46
C SER A 112 -6.24 10.79 2.51
N LEU A 113 -6.24 9.95 1.47
CA LEU A 113 -7.20 8.86 1.29
C LEU A 113 -6.61 7.49 1.62
N ILE A 114 -5.29 7.38 1.74
CA ILE A 114 -4.59 6.09 1.87
C ILE A 114 -4.21 5.85 3.33
N TRP A 115 -3.35 6.71 3.88
CA TRP A 115 -2.69 6.45 5.16
C TRP A 115 -3.47 7.00 6.35
#